data_AF-A0A7G7BVT9-F1
#
_entry.id   AF-A0A7G7BVT9-F1
#
_cell.length_a   1.000
_cell.length_b   1.000
_cell.length_c   1.000
_cell.angle_alpha   90.00
_cell.angle_beta   90.00
_cell.angle_gamma   90.00
#
_symmetry.space_group_name_H-M   'P 1'
#
loop_
_entity.id
_entity.type
_entity.pdbx_description
1 polymer ?
#
loop_
_entity_poly.entity_id
_entity_poly.type
_entity_poly.pdbx_seq_one_letter_code
_entity_poly.pdbx_strand_id
1 'polypeptide(L)'
;MAVAAALLIPAGAAVAAPAASASSAASAADGAKTEVTISSVDLDGPAISSVDVTVKNAGPQRLRSLRVTFAGPTGWAVQPSLKHVDGSLATGASATTTFRIQVPEKRDGFVIRTFKATATYTGGDGMGSATGTRSERSGEPRANLAAAYNGVAITDESATTAGNYDGEGNSFSAQKLAAVGLTPGASVSALGATLTWPDVAAGTTDNVASSGQAITLSGKGSKLVFLGSGVGSSATGSSTVYYTDGTTTTGSFGFPNWSFDPVTAHGATLVKSTDGRNRQDGYGNATVKYSVFAHSVPLDPSKTVDFVVLPANADVHLFDMAIAP
;
A
#
# COMPACT_ATOMS: atom_id res chain seq x y z
N MET A 1 -40.13 -35.79 52.39
CA MET A 1 -40.66 -36.49 51.20
C MET A 1 -41.67 -35.58 50.53
N ALA A 2 -41.29 -34.92 49.45
CA ALA A 2 -42.17 -34.07 48.66
C ALA A 2 -42.17 -34.57 47.22
N VAL A 3 -43.37 -34.75 46.70
CA VAL A 3 -43.73 -35.36 45.41
C VAL A 3 -43.68 -34.27 44.33
N ALA A 4 -43.09 -34.56 43.17
CA ALA A 4 -43.27 -33.78 41.95
C ALA A 4 -43.56 -34.73 40.76
N ALA A 5 -44.74 -34.57 40.18
CA ALA A 5 -45.21 -35.21 38.95
C ALA A 5 -44.59 -34.49 37.73
N ALA A 6 -43.93 -35.20 36.82
CA ALA A 6 -44.42 -35.72 35.52
C ALA A 6 -44.87 -34.64 34.53
N LEU A 7 -44.25 -34.58 33.33
CA LEU A 7 -44.83 -35.11 32.07
C LEU A 7 -43.97 -34.77 30.83
N LEU A 8 -44.05 -35.67 29.84
CA LEU A 8 -43.87 -35.55 28.37
C LEU A 8 -42.71 -36.29 27.69
N ILE A 9 -43.15 -37.27 26.88
CA ILE A 9 -42.53 -38.22 25.92
C ILE A 9 -42.86 -37.68 24.49
N PRO A 10 -42.49 -38.23 23.31
CA PRO A 10 -41.41 -39.13 22.83
C PRO A 10 -40.61 -38.60 21.60
N ALA A 11 -39.66 -39.44 21.17
CA ALA A 11 -38.99 -39.42 19.87
C ALA A 11 -39.92 -39.62 18.65
N GLY A 12 -39.55 -39.03 17.51
CA GLY A 12 -40.13 -39.26 16.19
C GLY A 12 -39.10 -39.02 15.08
N ALA A 13 -38.94 -40.00 14.20
CA ALA A 13 -37.95 -40.05 13.13
C ALA A 13 -38.36 -39.28 11.86
N ALA A 14 -37.37 -38.94 11.03
CA ALA A 14 -37.27 -39.31 9.61
C ALA A 14 -36.88 -38.20 8.60
N VAL A 15 -36.23 -38.71 7.55
CA VAL A 15 -36.14 -38.23 6.15
C VAL A 15 -34.93 -37.36 5.77
N ALA A 16 -34.03 -37.99 5.01
CA ALA A 16 -32.99 -37.36 4.20
C ALA A 16 -33.56 -36.67 2.96
N ALA A 17 -32.99 -35.54 2.56
CA ALA A 17 -33.05 -34.99 1.20
C ALA A 17 -31.83 -34.08 0.93
N PRO A 18 -31.43 -33.88 -0.34
CA PRO A 18 -30.03 -33.66 -0.72
C PRO A 18 -29.67 -32.21 -1.10
N ALA A 19 -28.38 -32.03 -1.39
CA ALA A 19 -27.80 -31.16 -2.41
C ALA A 19 -27.33 -29.74 -2.04
N ALA A 20 -26.34 -29.35 -2.86
CA ALA A 20 -25.86 -28.02 -3.20
C ALA A 20 -24.71 -27.43 -2.38
N SER A 21 -23.53 -27.60 -2.96
CA SER A 21 -22.35 -26.75 -2.85
C SER A 21 -22.73 -25.26 -2.76
N ALA A 22 -22.39 -24.61 -1.65
CA ALA A 22 -22.51 -23.17 -1.51
C ALA A 22 -21.12 -22.52 -1.68
N SER A 23 -20.82 -22.16 -2.92
CA SER A 23 -19.99 -21.00 -3.22
C SER A 23 -20.83 -19.73 -3.01
N SER A 24 -20.15 -18.63 -2.68
CA SER A 24 -20.64 -17.25 -2.58
C SER A 24 -21.16 -16.76 -1.21
N ALA A 25 -20.41 -15.80 -0.65
CA ALA A 25 -20.98 -14.64 0.04
C ALA A 25 -19.93 -13.51 0.06
N ALA A 26 -19.45 -13.12 -1.12
CA ALA A 26 -18.80 -11.83 -1.27
C ALA A 26 -19.91 -10.74 -1.25
N SER A 27 -20.02 -10.04 -0.12
CA SER A 27 -20.50 -8.66 -0.01
C SER A 27 -21.77 -8.28 -0.80
N ALA A 28 -22.89 -8.98 -0.55
CA ALA A 28 -24.21 -8.51 -0.96
C ALA A 28 -24.84 -7.63 0.16
N ALA A 29 -24.34 -6.39 0.34
CA ALA A 29 -25.02 -5.39 1.17
C ALA A 29 -24.52 -3.93 0.97
N ASP A 30 -23.98 -3.57 -0.20
CA ASP A 30 -23.91 -2.17 -0.60
C ASP A 30 -25.01 -1.95 -1.65
N GLY A 31 -25.89 -0.97 -1.44
CA GLY A 31 -27.07 -0.77 -2.30
C GLY A 31 -26.68 -0.73 -3.78
N ALA A 32 -27.58 -1.18 -4.68
CA ALA A 32 -27.28 -1.27 -6.10
C ALA A 32 -27.01 0.13 -6.70
N LYS A 33 -25.72 0.51 -6.79
CA LYS A 33 -25.22 1.81 -7.22
C LYS A 33 -24.79 1.77 -8.68
N THR A 34 -24.90 2.90 -9.37
CA THR A 34 -24.39 3.03 -10.73
C THR A 34 -22.87 2.83 -10.73
N GLU A 35 -22.39 1.92 -11.57
CA GLU A 35 -20.98 1.55 -11.66
C GLU A 35 -20.34 2.25 -12.87
N VAL A 36 -19.10 2.73 -12.71
CA VAL A 36 -18.30 3.30 -13.81
C VAL A 36 -16.98 2.55 -13.87
N THR A 37 -16.67 1.96 -15.03
CA THR A 37 -15.43 1.22 -15.28
C THR A 37 -14.67 1.81 -16.46
N ILE A 38 -13.35 1.68 -16.43
CA ILE A 38 -12.43 2.19 -17.46
C ILE A 38 -11.65 0.99 -18.01
N SER A 39 -11.51 0.87 -19.33
CA SER A 39 -10.70 -0.17 -19.99
C SER A 39 -9.21 0.00 -19.72
N SER A 40 -8.42 -1.03 -20.05
CA SER A 40 -6.95 -0.93 -20.00
C SER A 40 -6.45 0.19 -20.86
N VAL A 41 -5.41 0.86 -20.35
CA VAL A 41 -4.72 1.92 -21.09
C VAL A 41 -3.31 1.45 -21.35
N ASP A 42 -2.98 1.27 -22.62
CA ASP A 42 -1.61 1.05 -23.04
C ASP A 42 -0.79 2.33 -22.80
N LEU A 43 0.30 2.18 -22.04
CA LEU A 43 1.20 3.28 -21.67
C LEU A 43 2.45 3.35 -22.57
N ASP A 44 2.53 2.54 -23.62
CA ASP A 44 3.65 2.54 -24.57
C ASP A 44 3.50 3.69 -25.59
N GLY A 45 3.90 4.89 -25.15
CA GLY A 45 3.89 6.10 -25.98
C GLY A 45 5.27 6.48 -26.54
N PRO A 46 5.31 7.43 -27.51
CA PRO A 46 4.23 8.34 -27.86
C PRO A 46 3.20 7.72 -28.81
N ALA A 47 1.92 7.70 -28.42
CA ALA A 47 0.85 7.08 -29.20
C ALA A 47 -0.52 7.72 -28.93
N ILE A 48 -1.46 7.55 -29.87
CA ILE A 48 -2.88 7.82 -29.62
C ILE A 48 -3.52 6.50 -29.18
N SER A 49 -4.02 6.45 -27.96
CA SER A 49 -4.70 5.28 -27.41
C SER A 49 -6.19 5.52 -27.26
N SER A 50 -6.99 4.47 -27.43
CA SER A 50 -8.44 4.50 -27.21
C SER A 50 -8.77 3.88 -25.86
N VAL A 51 -9.58 4.58 -25.08
CA VAL A 51 -10.00 4.15 -23.75
C VAL A 51 -11.51 4.12 -23.67
N ASP A 52 -12.06 2.96 -23.33
CA ASP A 52 -13.49 2.79 -23.16
C ASP A 52 -13.89 3.04 -21.71
N VAL A 53 -14.92 3.86 -21.52
CA VAL A 53 -15.59 4.06 -20.25
C VAL A 53 -16.97 3.42 -20.32
N THR A 54 -17.25 2.49 -19.42
CA THR A 54 -18.55 1.81 -19.33
C THR A 54 -19.29 2.26 -18.09
N VAL A 55 -20.55 2.66 -18.27
CA VAL A 55 -21.46 3.03 -17.18
C VAL A 55 -22.57 2.00 -17.11
N LYS A 56 -22.71 1.31 -15.98
CA LYS A 56 -23.76 0.32 -15.72
C LYS A 56 -24.76 0.87 -14.72
N ASN A 57 -26.02 0.92 -15.10
CA ASN A 57 -27.10 1.30 -14.18
C ASN A 57 -27.46 0.11 -13.29
N ALA A 58 -26.85 -0.02 -12.11
CA ALA A 58 -27.32 -1.00 -11.13
C ALA A 58 -28.51 -0.50 -10.30
N GLY A 59 -28.86 0.79 -10.40
CA GLY A 59 -29.93 1.40 -9.63
C GLY A 59 -31.34 0.96 -10.02
N PRO A 60 -32.33 1.16 -9.13
CA PRO A 60 -33.70 0.72 -9.32
C PRO A 60 -34.48 1.54 -10.36
N GLN A 61 -34.02 2.74 -10.68
CA GLN A 61 -34.67 3.61 -11.65
C GLN A 61 -33.96 3.58 -13.00
N ARG A 62 -34.70 3.94 -14.05
CA ARG A 62 -34.12 4.17 -15.37
C ARG A 62 -33.19 5.39 -15.34
N LEU A 63 -31.96 5.22 -15.79
CA LEU A 63 -30.95 6.27 -15.87
C LEU A 63 -31.08 7.04 -17.19
N ARG A 64 -31.06 8.38 -17.13
CA ARG A 64 -31.25 9.28 -18.27
C ARG A 64 -30.26 10.44 -18.24
N SER A 65 -30.21 11.20 -19.33
CA SER A 65 -29.37 12.41 -19.46
C SER A 65 -27.88 12.15 -19.16
N LEU A 66 -27.39 10.97 -19.55
CA LEU A 66 -26.05 10.51 -19.22
C LEU A 66 -24.99 11.35 -19.94
N ARG A 67 -24.09 11.92 -19.14
CA ARG A 67 -22.87 12.57 -19.62
C ARG A 67 -21.67 11.90 -18.97
N VAL A 68 -20.69 11.54 -19.78
CA VAL A 68 -19.46 10.90 -19.32
C VAL A 68 -18.30 11.84 -19.56
N THR A 69 -17.57 12.15 -18.49
CA THR A 69 -16.28 12.86 -18.54
C THR A 69 -15.16 11.86 -18.31
N PHE A 70 -14.04 12.07 -19.00
CA PHE A 70 -12.83 11.27 -18.83
C PHE A 70 -11.60 12.18 -18.74
N ALA A 71 -10.76 11.91 -17.74
CA ALA A 71 -9.53 12.62 -17.50
C ALA A 71 -8.38 11.63 -17.32
N GLY A 72 -7.27 11.89 -18.01
CA GLY A 72 -6.00 11.22 -17.77
C GLY A 72 -5.17 11.90 -16.68
N PRO A 73 -3.94 11.43 -16.43
CA PRO A 73 -2.99 12.10 -15.55
C PRO A 73 -2.77 13.56 -15.93
N THR A 74 -2.34 14.38 -14.97
CA THR A 74 -2.03 15.79 -15.19
C THR A 74 -1.11 15.98 -16.41
N GLY A 75 -1.50 16.87 -17.32
CA GLY A 75 -0.77 17.17 -18.56
C GLY A 75 -1.10 16.26 -19.75
N TRP A 76 -1.95 15.25 -19.60
CA TRP A 76 -2.37 14.39 -20.71
C TRP A 76 -3.53 14.99 -21.48
N ALA A 77 -3.44 14.97 -22.81
CA ALA A 77 -4.54 15.42 -23.67
C ALA A 77 -5.58 14.30 -23.84
N VAL A 78 -6.85 14.65 -23.64
CA VAL A 78 -8.01 13.76 -23.83
C VAL A 78 -8.98 14.43 -24.81
N GLN A 79 -9.41 13.71 -25.85
CA GLN A 79 -10.33 14.23 -26.85
C GLN A 79 -11.45 13.24 -27.25
N PRO A 80 -12.72 13.69 -27.25
CA PRO A 80 -13.24 14.84 -26.48
C PRO A 80 -13.15 14.53 -24.97
N SER A 81 -13.13 15.52 -24.08
CA SER A 81 -13.11 15.26 -22.62
C SER A 81 -14.49 14.94 -22.01
N LEU A 82 -15.56 15.18 -22.78
CA LEU A 82 -16.96 14.94 -22.43
C LEU A 82 -17.66 14.26 -23.62
N LYS A 83 -18.49 13.27 -23.33
CA LYS A 83 -19.42 12.69 -24.28
C LYS A 83 -20.83 12.58 -23.69
N HIS A 84 -21.81 12.82 -24.55
CA HIS A 84 -23.22 12.59 -24.27
C HIS A 84 -23.59 11.19 -24.74
N VAL A 85 -24.39 10.48 -23.96
CA VAL A 85 -24.96 9.19 -24.35
C VAL A 85 -26.45 9.36 -24.54
N ASP A 86 -26.91 9.13 -25.77
CA ASP A 86 -28.31 9.28 -26.13
C ASP A 86 -29.17 8.17 -25.53
N GLY A 87 -30.43 8.52 -25.23
CA GLY A 87 -31.43 7.58 -24.72
C GLY A 87 -31.40 7.39 -23.20
N SER A 88 -31.65 6.15 -22.77
CA SER A 88 -31.79 5.81 -21.35
C SER A 88 -31.34 4.38 -21.07
N LEU A 89 -30.81 4.13 -19.88
CA LEU A 89 -30.41 2.81 -19.42
C LEU A 89 -31.45 2.24 -18.46
N ALA A 90 -32.04 1.11 -18.82
CA ALA A 90 -32.83 0.31 -17.88
C ALA A 90 -31.95 -0.20 -16.73
N THR A 91 -32.56 -0.67 -15.64
CA THR A 91 -31.83 -1.36 -14.57
C THR A 91 -31.08 -2.57 -15.13
N GLY A 92 -29.80 -2.70 -14.77
CA GLY A 92 -28.87 -3.68 -15.28
C GLY A 92 -28.23 -3.36 -16.65
N ALA A 93 -28.75 -2.36 -17.39
CA ALA A 93 -28.20 -2.00 -18.69
C ALA A 93 -26.91 -1.17 -18.56
N SER A 94 -26.07 -1.25 -19.59
CA SER A 94 -24.80 -0.51 -19.66
C SER A 94 -24.69 0.29 -20.96
N ALA A 95 -23.94 1.39 -20.91
CA ALA A 95 -23.46 2.11 -22.08
C ALA A 95 -21.94 2.23 -22.05
N THR A 96 -21.31 2.08 -23.21
CA THR A 96 -19.85 2.25 -23.37
C THR A 96 -19.56 3.45 -24.26
N THR A 97 -18.56 4.22 -23.87
CA THR A 97 -18.15 5.45 -24.52
C THR A 97 -16.64 5.46 -24.69
N THR A 98 -16.15 5.58 -25.92
CA THR A 98 -14.72 5.58 -26.22
C THR A 98 -14.13 6.99 -26.21
N PHE A 99 -13.00 7.18 -25.57
CA PHE A 99 -12.19 8.40 -25.52
C PHE A 99 -10.86 8.18 -26.22
N ARG A 100 -10.26 9.22 -26.80
CA ARG A 100 -8.88 9.17 -27.30
C ARG A 100 -7.98 9.96 -26.38
N ILE A 101 -6.81 9.39 -26.08
CA ILE A 101 -5.78 10.06 -25.30
C ILE A 101 -4.48 10.11 -26.09
N GLN A 102 -3.70 11.16 -25.85
CA GLN A 102 -2.30 11.19 -26.26
C GLN A 102 -1.44 10.66 -25.12
N VAL A 103 -0.95 9.44 -25.28
CA VAL A 103 0.03 8.81 -24.39
C VAL A 103 1.39 9.48 -24.69
N PRO A 104 2.01 10.19 -23.73
CA PRO A 104 3.32 10.78 -23.90
C PRO A 104 4.41 9.72 -24.08
N GLU A 105 5.58 10.16 -24.54
CA GLU A 105 6.77 9.32 -24.59
C GLU A 105 7.05 8.64 -23.25
N LYS A 106 7.32 7.34 -23.31
CA LYS A 106 7.67 6.53 -22.15
C LYS A 106 9.01 7.02 -21.59
N ARG A 107 9.06 7.13 -20.26
CA ARG A 107 10.27 7.48 -19.52
C ARG A 107 10.72 6.29 -18.69
N ASP A 108 12.02 6.23 -18.48
CA ASP A 108 12.60 5.26 -17.54
C ASP A 108 12.11 5.51 -16.12
N GLY A 109 12.08 4.42 -15.35
CA GLY A 109 11.60 4.41 -13.98
C GLY A 109 10.16 3.95 -13.83
N PHE A 110 9.83 3.56 -12.61
CA PHE A 110 8.49 3.12 -12.25
C PHE A 110 7.56 4.31 -12.07
N VAL A 111 6.36 4.26 -12.65
CA VAL A 111 5.33 5.26 -12.46
C VAL A 111 3.94 4.63 -12.49
N ILE A 112 3.04 5.18 -11.67
CA ILE A 112 1.61 4.85 -11.67
C ILE A 112 0.84 6.03 -12.22
N ARG A 113 -0.06 5.74 -13.16
CA ARG A 113 -0.89 6.71 -13.86
C ARG A 113 -2.34 6.42 -13.55
N THR A 114 -2.99 7.36 -12.88
CA THR A 114 -4.42 7.25 -12.56
C THR A 114 -5.27 7.98 -13.58
N PHE A 115 -6.27 7.28 -14.08
CA PHE A 115 -7.32 7.75 -14.96
C PHE A 115 -8.61 7.83 -14.17
N LYS A 116 -9.41 8.85 -14.45
CA LYS A 116 -10.69 9.08 -13.77
C LYS A 116 -11.79 9.30 -14.81
N ALA A 117 -12.90 8.61 -14.61
CA ALA A 117 -14.13 8.83 -15.35
C ALA A 117 -15.23 9.24 -14.39
N THR A 118 -16.03 10.23 -14.76
CA THR A 118 -17.20 10.65 -13.98
C THR A 118 -18.41 10.68 -14.89
N ALA A 119 -19.44 9.92 -14.52
CA ALA A 119 -20.74 9.89 -15.15
C ALA A 119 -21.70 10.79 -14.36
N THR A 120 -22.40 11.71 -15.02
CA THR A 120 -23.52 12.47 -14.43
C THR A 120 -24.81 12.10 -15.15
N TYR A 121 -25.90 11.99 -14.39
CA TYR A 121 -27.15 11.44 -14.89
C TYR A 121 -28.35 11.85 -14.01
N THR A 122 -29.55 11.53 -14.47
CA THR A 122 -30.78 11.59 -13.67
C THR A 122 -31.39 10.21 -13.54
N GLY A 123 -32.08 9.92 -12.43
CA GLY A 123 -32.59 8.59 -12.12
C GLY A 123 -31.48 7.63 -11.66
N GLY A 124 -31.52 6.38 -12.14
CA GLY A 124 -30.55 5.35 -11.74
C GLY A 124 -30.68 4.98 -10.25
N ASP A 125 -29.63 5.24 -9.49
CA ASP A 125 -29.56 5.08 -8.03
C ASP A 125 -29.96 6.35 -7.25
N GLY A 126 -30.33 7.42 -7.95
CA GLY A 126 -30.73 8.69 -7.33
C GLY A 126 -29.55 9.56 -6.88
N MET A 127 -28.29 9.13 -7.06
CA MET A 127 -27.10 9.89 -6.64
C MET A 127 -26.74 11.02 -7.62
N GLY A 128 -27.21 10.92 -8.86
CA GLY A 128 -26.97 11.91 -9.93
C GLY A 128 -25.54 11.91 -10.49
N SER A 129 -24.62 11.18 -9.87
CA SER A 129 -23.24 11.03 -10.33
C SER A 129 -22.60 9.75 -9.81
N ALA A 130 -21.73 9.17 -10.62
CA ALA A 130 -20.87 8.05 -10.26
C ALA A 130 -19.46 8.26 -10.83
N THR A 131 -18.44 7.74 -10.14
CA THR A 131 -17.03 7.88 -10.54
C THR A 131 -16.35 6.52 -10.58
N GLY A 132 -15.54 6.31 -11.62
CA GLY A 132 -14.63 5.19 -11.76
C GLY A 132 -13.20 5.69 -11.83
N THR A 133 -12.27 4.94 -11.26
CA THR A 133 -10.84 5.19 -11.42
C THR A 133 -10.14 3.95 -11.90
N ARG A 134 -9.04 4.14 -12.62
CA ARG A 134 -8.16 3.07 -13.06
C ARG A 134 -6.73 3.53 -12.93
N SER A 135 -5.89 2.69 -12.33
CA SER A 135 -4.47 2.93 -12.26
C SER A 135 -3.75 1.95 -13.16
N GLU A 136 -2.85 2.47 -13.98
CA GLU A 136 -1.95 1.68 -14.82
C GLU A 136 -0.51 1.97 -14.41
N ARG A 137 0.37 0.98 -14.52
CA ARG A 137 1.79 1.13 -14.18
C ARG A 137 2.66 1.00 -15.42
N SER A 138 3.78 1.71 -15.46
CA SER A 138 4.84 1.52 -16.45
C SER A 138 6.19 1.48 -15.76
N GLY A 139 7.12 0.72 -16.33
CA GLY A 139 8.39 0.40 -15.68
C GLY A 139 8.23 -0.69 -14.62
N GLU A 140 9.34 -1.23 -14.17
CA GLU A 140 9.36 -2.29 -13.15
C GLU A 140 9.69 -1.71 -11.77
N PRO A 141 9.01 -2.15 -10.69
CA PRO A 141 9.43 -1.85 -9.33
C PRO A 141 10.87 -2.33 -9.08
N ARG A 142 11.51 -1.79 -8.04
CA ARG A 142 12.80 -2.33 -7.57
C ARG A 142 12.58 -3.77 -7.10
N ALA A 143 13.52 -4.65 -7.43
CA ALA A 143 13.38 -6.09 -7.18
C ALA A 143 13.16 -6.44 -5.68
N ASN A 144 13.72 -5.65 -4.78
CA ASN A 144 13.55 -5.74 -3.33
C ASN A 144 13.98 -4.41 -2.69
N LEU A 145 13.86 -4.28 -1.36
CA LEU A 145 14.20 -3.05 -0.65
C LEU A 145 15.69 -2.71 -0.74
N ALA A 146 16.58 -3.72 -0.70
CA ALA A 146 18.02 -3.53 -0.81
C ALA A 146 18.42 -2.89 -2.16
N ALA A 147 17.73 -3.25 -3.25
CA ALA A 147 17.90 -2.63 -4.56
C ALA A 147 17.44 -1.15 -4.62
N ALA A 148 16.82 -0.64 -3.54
CA ALA A 148 16.41 0.74 -3.39
C ALA A 148 17.24 1.52 -2.35
N TYR A 149 18.24 0.89 -1.71
CA TYR A 149 19.09 1.58 -0.74
C TYR A 149 19.76 2.81 -1.35
N ASN A 150 19.71 3.91 -0.61
CA ASN A 150 20.17 5.23 -1.06
C ASN A 150 20.78 6.08 0.06
N GLY A 151 20.86 5.57 1.30
CA GLY A 151 21.48 6.25 2.44
C GLY A 151 22.46 5.34 3.18
N VAL A 152 23.43 5.96 3.85
CA VAL A 152 24.42 5.29 4.71
C VAL A 152 24.02 5.54 6.17
N ALA A 153 23.24 4.62 6.74
CA ALA A 153 22.75 4.72 8.10
C ALA A 153 23.72 4.19 9.15
N ILE A 154 24.61 3.27 8.76
CA ILE A 154 25.48 2.53 9.67
C ILE A 154 26.93 2.73 9.24
N THR A 155 27.79 3.10 10.18
CA THR A 155 29.23 3.17 9.95
C THR A 155 30.00 2.41 11.02
N ASP A 156 31.25 2.06 10.68
CA ASP A 156 32.19 1.54 11.64
C ASP A 156 32.71 2.68 12.54
N GLU A 157 32.87 2.44 13.85
CA GLU A 157 33.43 3.44 14.78
C GLU A 157 34.84 3.92 14.38
N SER A 158 35.60 3.13 13.62
CA SER A 158 36.90 3.51 13.06
C SER A 158 36.83 4.24 11.71
N ALA A 159 35.66 4.28 11.06
CA ALA A 159 35.45 4.86 9.74
C ALA A 159 34.06 5.52 9.62
N THR A 160 33.85 6.61 10.35
CA THR A 160 32.53 7.25 10.50
C THR A 160 32.16 8.22 9.37
N THR A 161 33.11 8.65 8.56
CA THR A 161 32.96 9.81 7.64
C THR A 161 31.95 9.59 6.50
N ALA A 162 31.65 8.34 6.15
CA ALA A 162 30.67 8.02 5.11
C ALA A 162 29.22 8.11 5.60
N GLY A 163 28.99 8.15 6.91
CA GLY A 163 27.65 8.15 7.51
C GLY A 163 26.92 9.44 7.22
N ASN A 164 25.62 9.34 6.95
CA ASN A 164 24.75 10.51 6.76
C ASN A 164 23.27 10.15 6.99
N TYR A 165 22.98 9.41 8.04
CA TYR A 165 21.64 8.96 8.40
C TYR A 165 20.67 10.14 8.58
N ASP A 166 21.09 11.17 9.31
CA ASP A 166 20.25 12.32 9.69
C ASP A 166 20.45 13.55 8.81
N GLY A 167 21.25 13.45 7.74
CA GLY A 167 21.61 14.58 6.88
C GLY A 167 22.72 15.50 7.45
N GLU A 168 23.18 15.25 8.68
CA GLU A 168 24.24 16.02 9.36
C GLU A 168 25.56 15.23 9.48
N GLY A 169 25.69 14.12 8.74
CA GLY A 169 26.87 13.27 8.78
C GLY A 169 26.91 12.28 9.95
N ASN A 170 25.80 12.09 10.67
CA ASN A 170 25.75 11.13 11.78
C ASN A 170 25.16 9.79 11.33
N SER A 171 25.47 8.72 12.07
CA SER A 171 25.01 7.35 11.76
C SER A 171 24.96 6.48 13.02
N PHE A 172 24.29 5.33 12.92
CA PHE A 172 24.40 4.28 13.93
C PHE A 172 25.81 3.69 13.95
N SER A 173 26.29 3.30 15.14
CA SER A 173 27.53 2.51 15.29
C SER A 173 27.27 1.04 14.97
N ALA A 174 28.01 0.49 14.01
CA ALA A 174 27.98 -0.94 13.69
C ALA A 174 28.32 -1.81 14.91
N GLN A 175 29.29 -1.39 15.73
CA GLN A 175 29.71 -2.10 16.94
C GLN A 175 28.58 -2.13 18.00
N LYS A 176 27.88 -1.01 18.19
CA LYS A 176 26.77 -0.96 19.15
C LYS A 176 25.55 -1.73 18.67
N LEU A 177 25.26 -1.69 17.37
CA LEU A 177 24.20 -2.50 16.75
C LEU A 177 24.49 -4.00 16.88
N ALA A 178 25.73 -4.41 16.60
CA ALA A 178 26.17 -5.80 16.76
C ALA A 178 25.99 -6.29 18.22
N ALA A 179 26.31 -5.45 19.21
CA ALA A 179 26.14 -5.77 20.63
C ALA A 179 24.68 -6.04 21.04
N VAL A 180 23.69 -5.56 20.27
CA VAL A 180 22.26 -5.82 20.52
C VAL A 180 21.65 -6.84 19.55
N GLY A 181 22.49 -7.48 18.72
CA GLY A 181 22.14 -8.55 17.79
C GLY A 181 21.82 -8.09 16.36
N LEU A 182 21.96 -6.80 16.06
CA LEU A 182 21.78 -6.26 14.71
C LEU A 182 23.11 -6.28 13.95
N THR A 183 23.47 -7.47 13.47
CA THR A 183 24.63 -7.70 12.59
C THR A 183 24.17 -7.84 11.13
N PRO A 184 25.05 -7.65 10.13
CA PRO A 184 24.67 -7.81 8.73
C PRO A 184 23.95 -9.14 8.45
N GLY A 185 22.78 -9.08 7.82
CA GLY A 185 21.94 -10.26 7.53
C GLY A 185 21.23 -10.89 8.73
N ALA A 186 21.30 -10.29 9.93
CA ALA A 186 20.64 -10.83 11.11
C ALA A 186 19.12 -10.88 10.96
N SER A 187 18.53 -11.99 11.39
CA SER A 187 17.07 -12.13 11.46
C SER A 187 16.50 -11.26 12.59
N VAL A 188 15.44 -10.50 12.29
CA VAL A 188 14.74 -9.61 13.22
C VAL A 188 13.27 -9.98 13.26
N SER A 189 12.77 -10.43 14.41
CA SER A 189 11.35 -10.72 14.60
C SER A 189 10.62 -9.51 15.18
N ALA A 190 9.62 -9.01 14.46
CA ALA A 190 8.79 -7.90 14.93
C ALA A 190 7.37 -7.99 14.36
N LEU A 191 6.37 -7.70 15.20
CA LEU A 191 4.97 -7.62 14.80
C LEU A 191 4.43 -8.86 14.03
N GLY A 192 5.01 -10.04 14.29
CA GLY A 192 4.66 -11.30 13.63
C GLY A 192 5.38 -11.58 12.31
N ALA A 193 6.21 -10.64 11.82
CA ALA A 193 7.07 -10.85 10.65
C ALA A 193 8.48 -11.31 11.05
N THR A 194 9.14 -11.97 10.11
CA THR A 194 10.59 -12.18 10.12
C THR A 194 11.20 -11.24 9.07
N LEU A 195 11.97 -10.26 9.55
CA LEU A 195 12.69 -9.27 8.75
C LEU A 195 14.20 -9.59 8.78
N THR A 196 14.96 -8.96 7.90
CA THR A 196 16.40 -9.11 7.77
C THR A 196 17.08 -7.76 7.96
N TRP A 197 18.01 -7.67 8.92
CA TRP A 197 18.87 -6.50 9.04
C TRP A 197 19.75 -6.36 7.79
N PRO A 198 20.06 -5.13 7.30
CA PRO A 198 20.78 -4.94 6.04
C PRO A 198 22.05 -5.78 5.96
N ASP A 199 22.18 -6.59 4.90
CA ASP A 199 23.32 -7.47 4.66
C ASP A 199 24.36 -6.81 3.76
N VAL A 200 24.92 -5.72 4.26
CA VAL A 200 25.95 -4.93 3.57
C VAL A 200 27.02 -4.47 4.56
N ALA A 201 28.20 -4.11 4.04
CA ALA A 201 29.27 -3.58 4.85
C ALA A 201 28.91 -2.18 5.40
N ALA A 202 29.28 -1.90 6.65
CA ALA A 202 29.13 -0.57 7.23
C ALA A 202 29.86 0.48 6.38
N GLY A 203 29.28 1.68 6.26
CA GLY A 203 29.78 2.75 5.38
C GLY A 203 29.34 2.62 3.92
N THR A 204 28.49 1.63 3.60
CA THR A 204 27.81 1.54 2.29
C THR A 204 26.32 1.82 2.45
N THR A 205 25.59 1.93 1.33
CA THR A 205 24.15 2.19 1.39
C THR A 205 23.40 0.99 1.98
N ASP A 206 22.70 1.21 3.08
CA ASP A 206 22.10 0.15 3.92
C ASP A 206 20.63 0.44 4.29
N ASN A 207 20.09 1.58 3.87
CA ASN A 207 18.72 1.97 4.14
C ASN A 207 18.10 2.70 2.95
N VAL A 208 16.78 2.76 2.93
CA VAL A 208 16.00 3.60 2.02
C VAL A 208 15.50 4.83 2.77
N ALA A 209 16.00 6.02 2.44
CA ALA A 209 15.28 7.27 2.70
C ALA A 209 14.12 7.34 1.70
N SER A 210 12.90 7.32 2.23
CA SER A 210 11.70 7.04 1.42
C SER A 210 11.31 8.23 0.55
N SER A 211 11.02 7.98 -0.72
CA SER A 211 10.67 9.01 -1.71
C SER A 211 9.56 8.55 -2.66
N GLY A 212 8.75 7.56 -2.26
CA GLY A 212 7.74 6.96 -3.13
C GLY A 212 8.25 5.84 -4.03
N GLN A 213 9.39 5.21 -3.70
CA GLN A 213 9.90 4.08 -4.47
C GLN A 213 8.89 2.94 -4.48
N ALA A 214 8.74 2.27 -5.62
CA ALA A 214 8.00 1.03 -5.72
C ALA A 214 8.95 -0.17 -5.57
N ILE A 215 8.57 -1.10 -4.72
CA ILE A 215 9.38 -2.26 -4.35
C ILE A 215 8.55 -3.52 -4.53
N THR A 216 9.04 -4.47 -5.31
CA THR A 216 8.43 -5.79 -5.48
C THR A 216 8.41 -6.52 -4.14
N LEU A 217 7.25 -7.11 -3.81
CA LEU A 217 7.07 -7.92 -2.62
C LEU A 217 5.93 -8.91 -2.89
N SER A 218 6.22 -10.21 -2.84
CA SER A 218 5.21 -11.24 -3.10
C SER A 218 4.88 -12.01 -1.83
N GLY A 219 3.58 -12.27 -1.61
CA GLY A 219 3.11 -13.09 -0.51
C GLY A 219 1.68 -12.76 -0.10
N LYS A 220 1.19 -13.43 0.95
CA LYS A 220 -0.11 -13.22 1.57
C LYS A 220 0.03 -13.13 3.08
N GLY A 221 -0.82 -12.33 3.71
CA GLY A 221 -0.84 -12.16 5.17
C GLY A 221 -1.75 -10.99 5.55
N SER A 222 -1.98 -10.79 6.85
CA SER A 222 -2.84 -9.72 7.35
C SER A 222 -2.12 -8.39 7.59
N LYS A 223 -0.77 -8.37 7.54
CA LYS A 223 0.03 -7.17 7.79
C LYS A 223 1.27 -7.08 6.92
N LEU A 224 1.60 -5.88 6.50
CA LEU A 224 2.92 -5.51 6.00
C LEU A 224 3.67 -4.84 7.15
N VAL A 225 4.80 -5.39 7.53
CA VAL A 225 5.66 -4.89 8.61
C VAL A 225 6.88 -4.23 8.00
N PHE A 226 7.20 -3.03 8.49
CA PHE A 226 8.39 -2.27 8.15
C PHE A 226 9.35 -2.27 9.33
N LEU A 227 10.63 -2.45 9.08
CA LEU A 227 11.73 -2.19 10.00
C LEU A 227 12.38 -0.88 9.61
N GLY A 228 12.46 0.07 10.53
CA GLY A 228 12.91 1.42 10.20
C GLY A 228 13.15 2.29 11.41
N SER A 229 13.46 3.56 11.13
CA SER A 229 13.58 4.60 12.15
C SER A 229 13.36 5.97 11.50
N GLY A 230 13.00 6.96 12.31
CA GLY A 230 12.68 8.30 11.84
C GLY A 230 13.85 9.27 11.99
N VAL A 231 13.90 10.30 11.17
CA VAL A 231 14.74 11.49 11.38
C VAL A 231 13.82 12.68 11.63
N GLY A 232 14.07 13.44 12.69
CA GLY A 232 13.18 14.53 13.09
C GLY A 232 11.79 14.05 13.55
N SER A 233 10.85 14.98 13.68
CA SER A 233 9.51 14.73 14.25
C SER A 233 8.43 14.46 13.19
N SER A 234 8.79 14.46 11.90
CA SER A 234 7.87 14.33 10.77
C SER A 234 7.97 13.01 10.02
N ALA A 235 8.69 12.01 10.54
CA ALA A 235 8.88 10.69 9.93
C ALA A 235 7.60 9.83 9.89
N THR A 236 6.61 10.30 9.13
CA THR A 236 5.29 9.72 8.95
C THR A 236 4.91 9.71 7.47
N GLY A 237 3.97 8.85 7.08
CA GLY A 237 3.46 8.83 5.73
C GLY A 237 2.46 7.72 5.49
N SER A 238 2.16 7.50 4.23
CA SER A 238 1.29 6.41 3.78
C SER A 238 2.04 5.49 2.85
N SER A 239 1.85 4.19 3.03
CA SER A 239 2.29 3.19 2.07
C SER A 239 1.07 2.59 1.36
N THR A 240 1.21 2.37 0.06
CA THR A 240 0.18 1.72 -0.75
C THR A 240 0.67 0.37 -1.24
N VAL A 241 -0.10 -0.66 -0.93
CA VAL A 241 0.13 -2.04 -1.32
C VAL A 241 -0.75 -2.36 -2.51
N TYR A 242 -0.14 -2.87 -3.56
CA TYR A 242 -0.80 -3.29 -4.79
C TYR A 242 -0.88 -4.81 -4.81
N TYR A 243 -2.07 -5.32 -5.11
CA TYR A 243 -2.33 -6.75 -5.19
C TYR A 243 -2.33 -7.22 -6.64
N THR A 244 -2.09 -8.52 -6.84
CA THR A 244 -2.07 -9.14 -8.18
C THR A 244 -3.43 -9.10 -8.89
N ASP A 245 -4.53 -8.84 -8.17
CA ASP A 245 -5.87 -8.64 -8.73
C ASP A 245 -6.14 -7.19 -9.19
N GLY A 246 -5.16 -6.30 -9.07
CA GLY A 246 -5.24 -4.89 -9.44
C GLY A 246 -5.87 -3.99 -8.37
N THR A 247 -6.34 -4.54 -7.26
CA THR A 247 -6.83 -3.75 -6.13
C THR A 247 -5.67 -3.26 -5.26
N THR A 248 -5.96 -2.34 -4.33
CA THR A 248 -4.95 -1.77 -3.44
C THR A 248 -5.44 -1.68 -2.00
N THR A 249 -4.49 -1.62 -1.07
CA THR A 249 -4.71 -1.19 0.32
C THR A 249 -3.71 -0.10 0.65
N THR A 250 -4.16 0.97 1.29
CA THR A 250 -3.30 2.05 1.77
C THR A 250 -3.34 2.08 3.30
N GLY A 251 -2.18 2.17 3.92
CA GLY A 251 -2.06 2.34 5.36
C GLY A 251 -1.10 3.47 5.73
N SER A 252 -1.49 4.25 6.74
CA SER A 252 -0.61 5.25 7.35
C SER A 252 0.32 4.61 8.37
N PHE A 253 1.53 5.13 8.49
CA PHE A 253 2.47 4.76 9.55
C PHE A 253 3.44 5.89 9.85
N GLY A 254 4.25 5.70 10.89
CA GLY A 254 5.42 6.52 11.13
C GLY A 254 6.40 5.85 12.10
N PHE A 255 7.58 6.47 12.21
CA PHE A 255 8.58 6.11 13.20
C PHE A 255 8.89 7.32 14.08
N PRO A 256 9.16 7.12 15.38
CA PRO A 256 9.77 8.15 16.21
C PRO A 256 11.10 8.58 15.60
N ASN A 257 11.53 9.81 15.92
CA ASN A 257 12.92 10.20 15.76
C ASN A 257 13.83 9.11 16.36
N TRP A 258 14.87 8.72 15.63
CA TRP A 258 15.86 7.71 16.02
C TRP A 258 16.45 7.99 17.40
N SER A 259 16.41 9.24 17.87
CA SER A 259 16.68 9.66 19.24
C SER A 259 15.62 10.64 19.76
N PHE A 260 15.61 10.86 21.08
CA PHE A 260 14.85 11.92 21.77
C PHE A 260 13.31 11.82 21.78
N ASP A 261 12.68 11.17 20.80
CA ASP A 261 11.23 10.97 20.80
C ASP A 261 10.79 9.80 21.70
N PRO A 262 9.55 9.81 22.21
CA PRO A 262 8.97 8.63 22.85
C PRO A 262 9.00 7.42 21.91
N VAL A 263 9.51 6.28 22.40
CA VAL A 263 9.71 5.06 21.59
C VAL A 263 8.42 4.42 21.06
N THR A 264 7.26 4.91 21.48
CA THR A 264 5.93 4.48 21.03
C THR A 264 5.22 5.52 20.16
N ALA A 265 5.88 6.63 19.83
CA ALA A 265 5.30 7.65 18.96
C ALA A 265 4.89 7.05 17.60
N HIS A 266 3.85 7.61 17.01
CA HIS A 266 3.28 7.20 15.73
C HIS A 266 2.78 5.75 15.64
N GLY A 267 2.64 5.04 16.77
CA GLY A 267 2.20 3.64 16.79
C GLY A 267 3.32 2.63 16.53
N ALA A 268 4.57 3.09 16.53
CA ALA A 268 5.72 2.22 16.34
C ALA A 268 5.98 1.31 17.56
N THR A 269 6.67 0.20 17.31
CA THR A 269 7.15 -0.74 18.31
C THR A 269 8.67 -0.68 18.35
N LEU A 270 9.24 -0.48 19.54
CA LEU A 270 10.69 -0.53 19.72
C LEU A 270 11.22 -1.93 19.42
N VAL A 271 12.22 -2.03 18.55
CA VAL A 271 12.90 -3.28 18.21
C VAL A 271 14.20 -3.39 19.02
N LYS A 272 15.10 -2.41 18.87
CA LYS A 272 16.37 -2.33 19.61
C LYS A 272 16.76 -0.88 19.82
N SER A 273 17.55 -0.62 20.87
CA SER A 273 18.24 0.65 21.09
C SER A 273 19.70 0.41 21.41
N THR A 274 20.54 1.36 20.99
CA THR A 274 21.97 1.40 21.27
C THR A 274 22.32 2.71 21.96
N ASP A 275 23.42 2.73 22.70
CA ASP A 275 23.98 3.97 23.23
C ASP A 275 24.88 4.61 22.18
N GLY A 276 24.81 5.94 22.07
CA GLY A 276 25.67 6.74 21.21
C GLY A 276 25.47 6.54 19.72
N ARG A 277 26.17 7.40 18.98
CA ARG A 277 26.14 7.45 17.52
C ARG A 277 27.54 7.72 16.98
N ASN A 278 27.74 7.36 15.72
CA ASN A 278 28.90 7.81 14.97
C ASN A 278 28.64 9.21 14.45
N ARG A 279 29.62 10.10 14.66
CA ARG A 279 29.67 11.47 14.14
C ARG A 279 30.88 11.59 13.22
N GLN A 280 30.97 12.66 12.45
CA GLN A 280 32.11 12.89 11.54
C GLN A 280 33.47 12.93 12.26
N ASP A 281 33.50 13.28 13.55
CA ASP A 281 34.70 13.30 14.41
C ASP A 281 34.84 12.04 15.29
N GLY A 282 34.08 10.99 15.00
CA GLY A 282 34.13 9.69 15.68
C GLY A 282 32.90 9.39 16.55
N TYR A 283 32.93 8.26 17.24
CA TYR A 283 31.85 7.84 18.13
C TYR A 283 31.62 8.85 19.27
N GLY A 284 30.36 9.13 19.59
CA GLY A 284 30.00 10.07 20.65
C GLY A 284 28.55 9.92 21.13
N ASN A 285 28.10 10.87 21.95
CA ASN A 285 26.77 10.87 22.58
C ASN A 285 26.45 9.57 23.34
N ALA A 286 27.43 8.96 24.00
CA ALA A 286 27.33 7.63 24.61
C ALA A 286 26.28 7.48 25.73
N THR A 287 25.60 8.56 26.13
CA THR A 287 24.50 8.55 27.10
C THR A 287 23.12 8.69 26.45
N VAL A 288 23.05 8.89 25.13
CA VAL A 288 21.82 9.06 24.35
C VAL A 288 21.48 7.74 23.67
N LYS A 289 20.20 7.36 23.71
CA LYS A 289 19.69 6.18 23.03
C LYS A 289 19.36 6.48 21.57
N TYR A 290 19.83 5.60 20.68
CA TYR A 290 19.52 5.59 19.27
C TYR A 290 18.83 4.27 18.90
N SER A 291 17.64 4.36 18.30
CA SER A 291 16.68 3.26 18.27
C SER A 291 16.22 2.89 16.86
N VAL A 292 15.94 1.59 16.71
CA VAL A 292 15.32 0.96 15.55
C VAL A 292 13.94 0.47 15.97
N PHE A 293 12.96 0.66 15.09
CA PHE A 293 11.56 0.41 15.34
C PHE A 293 10.95 -0.49 14.27
N ALA A 294 9.78 -1.04 14.58
CA ALA A 294 8.90 -1.68 13.62
C ALA A 294 7.53 -1.01 13.62
N HIS A 295 6.89 -0.96 12.47
CA HIS A 295 5.50 -0.53 12.33
C HIS A 295 4.82 -1.38 11.27
N SER A 296 3.52 -1.61 11.41
CA SER A 296 2.75 -2.39 10.42
C SER A 296 1.59 -1.60 9.82
N VAL A 297 1.25 -1.90 8.58
CA VAL A 297 -0.01 -1.50 7.94
C VAL A 297 -0.85 -2.74 7.63
N PRO A 298 -2.20 -2.65 7.69
CA PRO A 298 -3.05 -3.80 7.42
C PRO A 298 -2.97 -4.22 5.94
N LEU A 299 -3.12 -5.51 5.70
CA LEU A 299 -3.31 -6.13 4.40
C LEU A 299 -4.62 -6.89 4.36
N ASP A 300 -5.17 -7.08 3.16
CA ASP A 300 -6.20 -8.07 2.91
C ASP A 300 -5.57 -9.48 2.84
N PRO A 301 -5.82 -10.37 3.82
CA PRO A 301 -5.20 -11.69 3.88
C PRO A 301 -5.67 -12.63 2.76
N SER A 302 -6.76 -12.30 2.06
CA SER A 302 -7.24 -13.10 0.93
C SER A 302 -6.45 -12.83 -0.36
N LYS A 303 -5.70 -11.72 -0.43
CA LYS A 303 -5.04 -11.22 -1.65
C LYS A 303 -3.54 -11.45 -1.64
N THR A 304 -2.96 -11.61 -2.82
CA THR A 304 -1.51 -11.72 -3.02
C THR A 304 -0.93 -10.34 -3.31
N VAL A 305 0.05 -9.91 -2.51
CA VAL A 305 0.81 -8.68 -2.76
C VAL A 305 1.65 -8.86 -4.03
N ASP A 306 1.71 -7.81 -4.85
CA ASP A 306 2.54 -7.68 -6.05
C ASP A 306 3.74 -6.74 -5.75
N PHE A 307 3.43 -5.52 -5.32
CA PHE A 307 4.45 -4.54 -4.92
C PHE A 307 3.91 -3.54 -3.90
N VAL A 308 4.83 -2.80 -3.29
CA VAL A 308 4.56 -1.77 -2.29
C VAL A 308 5.14 -0.46 -2.80
N VAL A 309 4.36 0.61 -2.72
CA VAL A 309 4.87 1.99 -2.84
C VAL A 309 5.14 2.52 -1.44
N LEU A 310 6.40 2.88 -1.21
CA LEU A 310 6.88 3.49 0.04
C LEU A 310 6.30 4.91 0.22
N PRO A 311 6.31 5.48 1.42
CA PRO A 311 5.90 6.87 1.61
C PRO A 311 6.85 7.83 0.85
N ALA A 312 6.32 8.97 0.42
CA ALA A 312 7.10 10.05 -0.17
C ALA A 312 7.57 11.03 0.90
N ASN A 313 8.38 10.53 1.85
CA ASN A 313 8.93 11.33 2.95
C ASN A 313 10.34 10.83 3.32
N ALA A 314 11.35 11.67 3.07
CA ALA A 314 12.76 11.31 3.25
C ALA A 314 13.13 11.09 4.72
N ASP A 315 12.35 11.65 5.66
CA ASP A 315 12.53 11.43 7.11
C ASP A 315 12.21 9.99 7.55
N VAL A 316 11.55 9.20 6.68
CA VAL A 316 11.25 7.78 6.92
C VAL A 316 12.36 6.92 6.33
N HIS A 317 13.18 6.33 7.21
CA HIS A 317 14.26 5.43 6.82
C HIS A 317 13.85 3.97 7.04
N LEU A 318 13.92 3.16 5.98
CA LEU A 318 13.58 1.73 6.01
C LEU A 318 14.82 0.87 5.84
N PHE A 319 14.93 -0.15 6.69
CA PHE A 319 15.98 -1.16 6.65
C PHE A 319 15.49 -2.46 5.99
N ASP A 320 14.23 -2.82 6.25
CA ASP A 320 13.58 -3.98 5.62
C ASP A 320 12.04 -3.88 5.67
N MET A 321 11.36 -4.75 4.91
CA MET A 321 9.92 -4.97 5.02
C MET A 321 9.55 -6.43 4.74
N ALA A 322 8.54 -6.94 5.44
CA ALA A 322 8.08 -8.32 5.31
C ALA A 322 6.57 -8.45 5.58
N ILE A 323 5.98 -9.51 5.05
CA ILE A 323 4.56 -9.83 5.27
C ILE A 323 4.46 -10.72 6.52
N ALA A 324 3.53 -10.37 7.41
CA ALA A 324 3.16 -11.19 8.57
C ALA A 324 1.77 -11.83 8.38
N PRO A 325 1.51 -12.99 9.00
CA PRO A 325 0.18 -13.63 9.04
C PRO A 325 -0.93 -12.69 9.51
#